data_AF-W6T605-F1
#
_entry.id   AF-W6T605-F1
#
_cell.length_a   1.000
_cell.length_b   1.000
_cell.length_c   1.000
_cell.angle_alpha   90.00
_cell.angle_beta   90.00
_cell.angle_gamma   90.00
#
_symmetry.space_group_name_H-M   'P 1'
#
loop_
_entity.id
_entity.type
_entity.pdbx_description
1 polymer ?
#
loop_
_entity_poly.entity_id
_entity_poly.type
_entity_poly.pdbx_seq_one_letter_code
_entity_poly.pdbx_strand_id
1 'polypeptide(L)'
;MNSASITLLSVWLFLLVVIIVMTIIDLIMPKIFQLGDNLNRTEKKRVKRTIAAGPLAEYKHNGLFKASVYGGILSILIYLFALFSMILDHFVLAVVLIALAAALYPFIGVVLPSFQYKYWSKREFSDFTLLARDRFSKLIILRVIITLCVIGLFLITAVFYDQFLSILVVILSKIMGY
;
A
#
# COMPACT_ATOMS: atom_id res chain seq x y z
N MET A 1 -7.94 17.18 -28.41
CA MET A 1 -8.25 16.17 -27.38
C MET A 1 -9.77 16.13 -27.22
N ASN A 2 -10.41 14.95 -27.23
CA ASN A 2 -11.87 14.85 -27.12
C ASN A 2 -12.33 14.95 -25.65
N SER A 3 -13.64 15.14 -25.43
CA SER A 3 -14.23 15.31 -24.08
C SER A 3 -13.99 14.09 -23.16
N ALA A 4 -14.02 12.88 -23.72
CA ALA A 4 -13.79 11.64 -22.99
C ALA A 4 -12.35 11.54 -22.44
N SER A 5 -11.35 11.87 -23.27
CA SER A 5 -9.93 11.92 -22.87
C SER A 5 -9.66 12.96 -21.78
N ILE A 6 -10.30 14.12 -21.84
CA ILE A 6 -10.19 15.16 -20.79
C ILE A 6 -10.79 14.66 -19.48
N THR A 7 -11.96 14.02 -19.54
CA THR A 7 -12.65 13.46 -18.37
C THR A 7 -11.80 12.38 -17.72
N LEU A 8 -11.28 11.44 -18.52
CA LEU A 8 -10.41 10.35 -18.07
C LEU A 8 -9.15 10.89 -17.37
N LEU A 9 -8.46 11.86 -18.00
CA LEU A 9 -7.28 12.49 -17.43
C LEU A 9 -7.61 13.20 -16.11
N SER A 10 -8.77 13.86 -16.03
CA SER A 10 -9.20 14.58 -14.82
C SER A 10 -9.48 13.61 -13.66
N VAL A 11 -10.17 12.51 -13.93
CA VAL A 11 -10.42 11.45 -12.92
C VAL A 11 -9.11 10.83 -12.46
N TRP A 12 -8.19 10.56 -13.40
CA TRP A 12 -6.88 10.01 -13.08
C TRP A 12 -6.03 10.94 -12.22
N LEU A 13 -5.96 12.23 -12.57
CA LEU A 13 -5.26 13.24 -11.78
C LEU A 13 -5.89 13.44 -10.41
N PHE A 14 -7.23 13.41 -10.33
CA PHE A 14 -7.94 13.47 -9.05
C PHE A 14 -7.55 12.30 -8.15
N LEU A 15 -7.56 11.06 -8.68
CA LEU A 15 -7.10 9.88 -7.94
C LEU A 15 -5.65 10.03 -7.47
N LEU A 16 -4.77 10.53 -8.34
CA LEU A 16 -3.36 10.78 -8.00
C LEU A 16 -3.24 11.75 -6.81
N VAL A 17 -3.95 12.87 -6.85
CA VAL A 17 -3.96 13.87 -5.76
C VAL A 17 -4.48 13.25 -4.46
N VAL A 18 -5.58 12.49 -4.53
CA VAL A 18 -6.15 11.79 -3.36
C VAL A 18 -5.13 10.83 -2.76
N ILE A 19 -4.44 10.03 -3.57
CA ILE A 19 -3.40 9.11 -3.11
C ILE A 19 -2.26 9.86 -2.43
N ILE A 20 -1.76 10.96 -3.03
CA ILE A 20 -0.68 11.77 -2.45
C ILE A 20 -1.09 12.32 -1.09
N VAL A 21 -2.25 12.97 -1.00
CA VAL A 21 -2.74 13.57 0.25
C VAL A 21 -2.93 12.50 1.33
N MET A 22 -3.56 11.37 1.00
CA MET A 22 -3.78 10.29 1.96
C MET A 22 -2.47 9.62 2.40
N THR A 23 -1.51 9.46 1.49
CA THR A 23 -0.19 8.90 1.82
C THR A 23 0.59 9.84 2.75
N ILE A 24 0.51 11.15 2.55
CA ILE A 24 1.08 12.14 3.47
C ILE A 24 0.43 12.02 4.86
N ILE A 25 -0.89 11.85 4.92
CA ILE A 25 -1.60 11.64 6.19
C ILE A 25 -1.14 10.34 6.87
N ASP A 26 -0.99 9.22 6.14
CA ASP A 26 -0.49 7.94 6.71
C ASP A 26 0.96 8.08 7.21
N LEU A 27 1.79 8.88 6.54
CA LEU A 27 3.18 9.12 6.94
C LEU A 27 3.30 9.94 8.23
N ILE A 28 2.42 10.93 8.42
CA ILE A 28 2.40 11.80 9.60
C ILE A 28 1.68 11.12 10.77
N MET A 29 0.77 10.18 10.50
CA MET A 29 0.09 9.43 11.55
C MET A 29 1.10 8.67 12.43
N PRO A 30 0.91 8.68 13.76
CA PRO A 30 1.77 7.93 14.66
C PRO A 30 1.71 6.44 14.32
N LYS A 31 2.88 5.80 14.33
CA LYS A 31 3.00 4.36 14.09
C LYS A 31 2.17 3.59 15.10
N ILE A 32 1.67 2.43 14.67
CA ILE A 32 0.86 1.51 15.47
C ILE A 32 1.55 1.15 16.79
N PHE A 33 2.87 0.98 16.74
CA PHE A 33 3.74 0.73 17.87
C PHE A 33 4.71 1.90 18.01
N GLN A 34 4.64 2.60 19.14
CA GLN A 34 5.59 3.66 19.49
C GLN A 34 6.61 3.07 20.46
N LEU A 35 7.86 2.97 20.00
CA LEU A 35 8.96 2.46 20.83
C LEU A 35 9.36 3.52 21.84
N GLY A 36 9.76 3.11 23.06
CA GLY A 36 10.31 4.05 24.03
C GLY A 36 11.48 4.86 23.46
N ASP A 37 11.47 6.18 23.68
CA ASP A 37 12.47 7.10 23.13
C ASP A 37 13.88 6.79 23.64
N ASN A 38 13.96 6.32 24.89
CA ASN A 38 15.20 5.98 25.60
C ASN A 38 15.87 4.68 25.12
N LEU A 39 15.27 3.94 24.18
CA LEU A 39 15.82 2.67 23.70
C LEU A 39 16.97 2.89 22.71
N ASN A 40 18.08 2.19 22.94
CA ASN A 40 19.22 2.14 22.02
C ASN A 40 18.87 1.41 20.71
N ARG A 41 19.70 1.56 19.66
CA ARG A 41 19.45 0.97 18.34
C ARG A 41 19.26 -0.55 18.37
N THR A 42 20.06 -1.24 19.19
CA THR A 42 20.00 -2.71 19.36
C THR A 42 18.72 -3.13 20.08
N GLU A 43 18.30 -2.36 21.09
CA GLU A 43 17.06 -2.59 21.83
C GLU A 43 15.84 -2.34 20.96
N LYS A 44 15.81 -1.23 20.20
CA LYS A 44 14.76 -0.95 19.20
C LYS A 44 14.62 -2.09 18.18
N LYS A 45 15.73 -2.71 17.75
CA LYS A 45 15.69 -3.91 16.88
C LYS A 45 15.12 -5.12 17.62
N ARG A 46 15.53 -5.35 18.88
CA ARG A 46 15.01 -6.44 19.72
C ARG A 46 13.50 -6.31 19.93
N VAL A 47 13.01 -5.15 20.36
CA VAL A 47 11.58 -4.89 20.59
C VAL A 47 10.78 -5.10 19.31
N LYS A 48 11.25 -4.62 18.15
CA LYS A 48 10.60 -4.91 16.86
C LYS A 48 10.50 -6.39 16.54
N ARG A 49 11.54 -7.18 16.83
CA ARG A 49 11.49 -8.65 16.68
C ARG A 49 10.48 -9.27 17.63
N THR A 50 10.44 -8.82 18.88
CA THR A 50 9.45 -9.27 19.87
C THR A 50 8.03 -8.98 19.40
N ILE A 51 7.75 -7.76 18.94
CA ILE A 51 6.44 -7.33 18.40
C ILE A 51 5.96 -8.27 17.29
N ALA A 52 6.86 -8.73 16.43
CA ALA A 52 6.54 -9.66 15.35
C ALA A 52 6.43 -11.13 15.81
N ALA A 53 7.29 -11.57 16.74
CA ALA A 53 7.37 -12.96 17.18
C ALA A 53 6.17 -13.41 18.02
N GLY A 54 5.65 -12.55 18.89
CA GLY A 54 4.49 -12.88 19.75
C GLY A 54 3.25 -13.30 18.94
N PRO A 55 2.74 -12.44 18.04
CA PRO A 55 1.60 -12.76 17.17
C PRO A 55 1.86 -13.97 16.27
N LEU A 56 3.10 -14.16 15.80
CA LEU A 56 3.49 -15.31 14.99
C LEU A 56 3.34 -16.63 15.76
N ALA A 57 3.69 -16.65 17.05
CA ALA A 57 3.54 -17.84 17.88
C ALA A 57 2.07 -18.14 18.20
N GLU A 58 1.27 -17.13 18.54
CA GLU A 58 -0.15 -17.31 18.90
C GLU A 58 -1.02 -17.66 17.68
N TYR A 59 -0.77 -17.04 16.53
CA TYR A 59 -1.59 -17.21 15.32
C TYR A 59 -0.97 -18.13 14.26
N LYS A 60 0.05 -18.93 14.62
CA LYS A 60 0.72 -19.86 13.68
C LYS A 60 -0.25 -20.80 12.97
N HIS A 61 -1.32 -21.21 13.62
CA HIS A 61 -2.33 -22.12 13.04
C HIS A 61 -3.54 -21.39 12.44
N ASN A 62 -3.63 -20.07 12.57
CA ASN A 62 -4.72 -19.30 12.00
C ASN A 62 -4.50 -19.13 10.48
N GLY A 63 -5.44 -19.65 9.68
CA GLY A 63 -5.39 -19.58 8.22
C GLY A 63 -5.35 -18.15 7.68
N LEU A 64 -6.09 -17.21 8.29
CA LEU A 64 -6.10 -15.81 7.88
C LEU A 64 -4.78 -15.11 8.17
N PHE A 65 -4.12 -15.45 9.29
CA PHE A 65 -2.79 -14.92 9.60
C PHE A 65 -1.76 -15.43 8.59
N LYS A 66 -1.78 -16.73 8.27
CA LYS A 66 -0.93 -17.30 7.21
C LYS A 66 -1.19 -16.64 5.86
N ALA A 67 -2.45 -16.50 5.46
CA ALA A 67 -2.83 -15.81 4.22
C ALA A 67 -2.32 -14.36 4.21
N SER A 68 -2.32 -13.67 5.36
CA SER A 68 -1.79 -12.31 5.46
C SER A 68 -0.29 -12.21 5.13
N VAL A 69 0.49 -13.20 5.58
CA VAL A 69 1.93 -13.29 5.32
C VAL A 69 2.20 -13.74 3.87
N TYR A 70 1.57 -14.83 3.43
CA TYR A 70 1.78 -15.38 2.09
C TYR A 70 1.24 -14.48 0.98
N GLY A 71 0.05 -13.88 1.16
CA GLY A 71 -0.50 -12.89 0.24
C GLY A 71 0.40 -11.67 0.11
N GLY A 72 1.07 -11.31 1.20
CA GLY A 72 2.12 -10.32 1.23
C GLY A 72 3.36 -10.65 0.40
N ILE A 73 3.91 -11.84 0.61
CA ILE A 73 5.05 -12.34 -0.18
C ILE A 73 4.66 -12.41 -1.67
N LEU A 74 3.45 -12.89 -1.97
CA LEU A 74 2.92 -12.95 -3.31
C LEU A 74 2.78 -11.57 -3.95
N SER A 75 2.33 -10.56 -3.21
CA SER A 75 2.29 -9.16 -3.67
C SER A 75 3.67 -8.68 -4.12
N ILE A 76 4.72 -8.95 -3.33
CA ILE A 76 6.11 -8.57 -3.67
C ILE A 76 6.58 -9.30 -4.93
N LEU A 77 6.30 -10.59 -5.06
CA LEU A 77 6.65 -11.37 -6.25
C LEU A 77 5.95 -10.83 -7.50
N ILE A 78 4.64 -10.57 -7.42
CA ILE A 78 3.88 -9.99 -8.54
C ILE A 78 4.43 -8.61 -8.92
N TYR A 79 4.81 -7.78 -7.95
CA TYR A 79 5.44 -6.49 -8.22
C TYR A 79 6.78 -6.63 -8.95
N LEU A 80 7.61 -7.61 -8.58
CA LEU A 80 8.85 -7.92 -9.29
C LEU A 80 8.59 -8.37 -10.74
N PHE A 81 7.58 -9.22 -10.95
CA PHE A 81 7.14 -9.59 -12.31
C PHE A 81 6.65 -8.38 -13.10
N ALA A 82 5.93 -7.46 -12.48
CA ALA A 82 5.49 -6.23 -13.13
C ALA A 82 6.67 -5.37 -13.61
N LEU A 83 7.70 -5.21 -12.78
CA LEU A 83 8.93 -4.51 -13.16
C LEU A 83 9.62 -5.21 -14.34
N PHE A 84 9.67 -6.54 -14.34
CA PHE A 84 10.23 -7.29 -15.45
C PHE A 84 9.42 -7.13 -16.74
N SER A 85 8.09 -7.18 -16.65
CA SER A 85 7.19 -6.89 -17.78
C SER A 85 7.40 -5.48 -18.34
N MET A 86 7.67 -4.49 -17.48
CA MET A 86 7.96 -3.13 -17.92
C MET A 86 9.28 -3.04 -18.70
N ILE A 87 10.31 -3.81 -18.32
CA ILE A 87 11.59 -3.88 -19.03
C ILE A 87 11.44 -4.57 -20.40
N LEU A 88 10.49 -5.49 -20.52
CA LEU A 88 10.18 -6.20 -21.76
C LEU A 88 9.14 -5.47 -22.64
N ASP A 89 8.91 -4.17 -22.42
CA ASP A 89 7.94 -3.34 -23.14
C ASP A 89 6.48 -3.83 -23.07
N HIS A 90 6.15 -4.73 -22.12
CA HIS A 90 4.79 -5.18 -21.87
C HIS A 90 4.07 -4.27 -20.87
N PHE A 91 3.83 -3.02 -21.28
CA PHE A 91 3.30 -1.96 -20.40
C PHE A 91 1.94 -2.29 -19.78
N VAL A 92 0.96 -2.72 -20.58
CA VAL A 92 -0.39 -3.05 -20.08
C VAL A 92 -0.32 -4.18 -19.05
N LEU A 93 0.46 -5.23 -19.33
CA LEU A 93 0.68 -6.34 -18.41
C LEU A 93 1.33 -5.84 -17.11
N ALA A 94 2.37 -5.01 -17.20
CA ALA A 94 3.03 -4.43 -16.04
C ALA A 94 2.05 -3.64 -15.16
N VAL A 95 1.23 -2.77 -15.75
CA VAL A 95 0.25 -1.96 -15.03
C VAL A 95 -0.83 -2.82 -14.36
N VAL A 96 -1.31 -3.86 -15.03
CA VAL A 96 -2.27 -4.83 -14.45
C VAL A 96 -1.63 -5.59 -13.29
N LEU A 97 -0.38 -6.03 -13.42
CA LEU A 97 0.34 -6.71 -12.34
C LEU A 97 0.58 -5.78 -11.14
N ILE A 98 0.86 -4.49 -11.36
CA ILE A 98 0.97 -3.50 -10.28
C ILE A 98 -0.39 -3.35 -9.56
N ALA A 99 -1.49 -3.26 -10.30
CA ALA A 99 -2.82 -3.20 -9.70
C ALA A 99 -3.14 -4.45 -8.87
N LEU A 100 -2.77 -5.64 -9.38
CA LEU A 100 -2.93 -6.91 -8.67
C LEU A 100 -2.06 -6.98 -7.41
N ALA A 101 -0.80 -6.53 -7.48
CA ALA A 101 0.08 -6.44 -6.32
C ALA A 101 -0.49 -5.49 -5.26
N ALA A 102 -1.02 -4.34 -5.67
CA ALA A 102 -1.70 -3.41 -4.80
C ALA A 102 -2.96 -4.02 -4.16
N ALA A 103 -3.74 -4.82 -4.89
CA ALA A 103 -4.89 -5.54 -4.35
C ALA A 103 -4.54 -6.55 -3.25
N LEU A 104 -3.31 -7.07 -3.27
CA LEU A 104 -2.79 -7.94 -2.21
C LEU A 104 -2.12 -7.17 -1.06
N TYR A 105 -1.82 -5.89 -1.23
CA TYR A 105 -1.24 -5.05 -0.17
C TYR A 105 -2.02 -5.06 1.15
N PRO A 106 -3.37 -5.09 1.20
CA PRO A 106 -4.12 -5.11 2.46
C PRO A 106 -3.79 -6.30 3.35
N PHE A 107 -3.32 -7.42 2.80
CA PHE A 107 -2.88 -8.57 3.59
C PHE A 107 -1.70 -8.21 4.51
N ILE A 108 -0.68 -7.50 4.01
CA ILE A 108 0.42 -6.97 4.83
C ILE A 108 0.05 -5.66 5.52
N GLY A 109 -0.64 -4.75 4.82
CA GLY A 109 -0.84 -3.38 5.26
C GLY A 109 -1.98 -3.19 6.27
N VAL A 110 -2.91 -4.14 6.33
CA VAL A 110 -4.16 -4.06 7.13
C VAL A 110 -4.35 -5.31 7.99
N VAL A 111 -4.39 -6.51 7.38
CA VAL A 111 -4.73 -7.76 8.08
C VAL A 111 -3.64 -8.13 9.10
N LEU A 112 -2.38 -8.17 8.66
CA LEU A 112 -1.26 -8.51 9.54
C LEU A 112 -1.13 -7.54 10.74
N PRO A 113 -1.16 -6.21 10.55
CA PRO A 113 -1.16 -5.25 11.65
C PRO A 113 -2.36 -5.39 12.58
N SER A 114 -3.53 -5.80 12.07
CA SER A 114 -4.72 -6.06 12.90
C SER A 114 -4.51 -7.24 13.83
N PHE A 115 -3.84 -8.30 13.38
CA PHE A 115 -3.45 -9.42 14.26
C PHE A 115 -2.42 -9.00 15.30
N GLN A 116 -1.42 -8.22 14.91
CA GLN A 116 -0.40 -7.70 15.83
C GLN A 116 -1.05 -6.80 16.89
N TYR A 117 -1.91 -5.88 16.47
CA TYR A 117 -2.64 -4.99 17.38
C TYR A 117 -3.52 -5.77 18.35
N LYS A 118 -4.28 -6.76 17.85
CA LYS A 118 -5.14 -7.60 18.68
C LYS A 118 -4.34 -8.38 19.74
N TYR A 119 -3.21 -8.96 19.35
CA TYR A 119 -2.31 -9.69 20.26
C TYR A 119 -1.81 -8.79 21.39
N TRP A 120 -1.27 -7.62 21.03
CA TRP A 120 -0.66 -6.72 21.99
C TRP A 120 -1.69 -5.94 22.80
N SER A 121 -2.90 -5.66 22.29
CA SER A 121 -3.95 -4.98 23.06
C SER A 121 -4.39 -5.69 24.35
N LYS A 122 -4.03 -6.97 24.51
CA LYS A 122 -4.40 -7.80 25.67
C LYS A 122 -3.25 -8.01 26.67
N ARG A 123 -2.07 -7.43 26.43
CA ARG A 123 -0.87 -7.66 27.22
C ARG A 123 -0.34 -6.33 27.74
N GLU A 124 0.40 -6.38 28.84
CA GLU A 124 1.14 -5.23 29.34
C GLU A 124 2.58 -5.27 28.82
N PHE A 125 3.15 -4.10 28.52
CA PHE A 125 4.52 -3.96 28.05
C PHE A 125 5.08 -2.59 28.44
N SER A 126 6.33 -2.61 28.90
CA SER A 126 7.10 -1.42 29.27
C SER A 126 7.81 -0.74 28.10
N ASP A 127 8.14 -1.51 27.05
CA ASP A 127 9.13 -1.09 26.05
C ASP A 127 8.52 -0.37 24.84
N PHE A 128 7.19 -0.38 24.71
CA PHE A 128 6.47 0.31 23.64
C PHE A 128 5.05 0.63 24.08
N THR A 129 4.41 1.59 23.42
CA THR A 129 2.98 1.87 23.57
C THR A 129 2.23 1.54 22.29
N LEU A 130 0.97 1.14 22.43
CA LEU A 130 0.06 0.95 21.31
C LEU A 130 -0.68 2.24 21.01
N LEU A 131 -0.95 2.44 19.73
CA LEU A 131 -1.89 3.45 19.30
C LEU A 131 -3.28 3.20 19.91
N ALA A 132 -3.97 4.26 20.33
CA ALA A 132 -5.34 4.15 20.83
C ALA A 132 -6.26 3.54 19.76
N ARG A 133 -7.28 2.77 20.20
CA ARG A 133 -8.12 1.94 19.33
C ARG A 133 -8.84 2.76 18.24
N ASP A 134 -9.31 3.94 18.60
CA ASP A 134 -9.97 4.88 17.69
C ASP A 134 -9.02 5.34 16.56
N ARG A 135 -7.79 5.70 16.92
CA ARG A 135 -6.76 6.11 15.96
C ARG A 135 -6.27 4.94 15.11
N PHE A 136 -6.17 3.75 15.69
CA PHE A 136 -5.86 2.52 14.96
C PHE A 136 -6.92 2.20 13.89
N SER A 137 -8.20 2.27 14.23
CA SER A 137 -9.28 2.05 13.26
C SER A 137 -9.25 3.05 12.10
N LYS A 138 -9.00 4.34 12.38
CA LYS A 138 -8.84 5.37 11.35
C LYS A 138 -7.66 5.09 10.42
N LEU A 139 -6.52 4.66 10.97
CA LEU A 139 -5.33 4.27 10.19
C LEU A 139 -5.63 3.11 9.24
N ILE A 140 -6.33 2.08 9.72
CA ILE A 140 -6.69 0.92 8.91
C ILE A 140 -7.63 1.32 7.76
N ILE A 141 -8.66 2.13 8.05
CA ILE A 141 -9.59 2.63 7.03
C ILE A 141 -8.82 3.45 5.98
N LEU A 142 -7.94 4.35 6.41
CA LEU A 142 -7.12 5.16 5.51
C LEU A 142 -6.30 4.28 4.56
N ARG A 143 -5.63 3.25 5.07
CA ARG A 143 -4.83 2.32 4.25
C ARG A 143 -5.65 1.51 3.26
N VAL A 144 -6.86 1.11 3.63
CA VAL A 144 -7.80 0.45 2.71
C VAL A 144 -8.18 1.40 1.58
N ILE A 145 -8.55 2.64 1.89
CA ILE A 145 -8.94 3.64 0.88
C ILE A 145 -7.75 3.94 -0.05
N ILE A 146 -6.55 4.17 0.48
CA ILE A 146 -5.33 4.35 -0.32
C ILE A 146 -5.15 3.19 -1.29
N THR A 147 -5.30 1.96 -0.80
CA THR A 147 -5.14 0.75 -1.63
C THR A 147 -6.16 0.72 -2.77
N LEU A 148 -7.43 0.99 -2.50
CA LEU A 148 -8.47 1.04 -3.52
C LEU A 148 -8.19 2.13 -4.56
N CYS A 149 -7.75 3.32 -4.13
CA CYS A 149 -7.38 4.39 -5.04
C CYS A 149 -6.19 4.00 -5.92
N VAL A 150 -5.16 3.34 -5.36
CA VAL A 150 -3.99 2.86 -6.12
C VAL A 150 -4.40 1.82 -7.15
N ILE A 151 -5.24 0.85 -6.78
CA ILE A 151 -5.77 -0.16 -7.72
C ILE A 151 -6.53 0.55 -8.86
N GLY A 152 -7.42 1.49 -8.52
CA GLY A 152 -8.17 2.27 -9.49
C GLY A 152 -7.26 3.05 -10.44
N LEU A 153 -6.24 3.74 -9.92
CA LEU A 153 -5.29 4.52 -10.72
C LEU A 153 -4.60 3.66 -11.80
N PHE A 154 -4.13 2.47 -11.42
CA PHE A 154 -3.45 1.59 -12.37
C PHE A 154 -4.43 0.87 -13.31
N LEU A 155 -5.57 0.37 -12.82
CA LEU A 155 -6.57 -0.27 -13.69
C LEU A 155 -7.13 0.69 -14.74
N ILE A 156 -7.40 1.95 -14.38
CA ILE A 156 -7.85 2.97 -15.34
C ILE A 156 -6.79 3.18 -16.43
N THR A 157 -5.51 3.26 -16.05
CA THR A 157 -4.40 3.38 -17.00
C THR A 157 -4.32 2.17 -17.94
N ALA A 158 -4.50 0.95 -17.42
CA ALA A 158 -4.44 -0.28 -18.21
C ALA A 158 -5.62 -0.41 -19.18
N VAL A 159 -6.85 -0.19 -18.71
CA VAL A 159 -8.07 -0.36 -19.50
C VAL A 159 -8.15 0.67 -20.62
N PHE A 160 -7.71 1.90 -20.37
CA PHE A 160 -7.77 3.00 -21.32
C PHE A 160 -6.38 3.34 -21.91
N TYR A 161 -5.50 2.34 -22.04
CA TYR A 161 -4.11 2.52 -22.43
C TYR A 161 -3.92 3.37 -23.69
N ASP A 162 -4.63 3.06 -24.79
CA ASP A 162 -4.48 3.80 -26.05
C ASP A 162 -4.88 5.28 -25.90
N GLN A 163 -5.87 5.57 -25.06
CA GLN A 163 -6.32 6.92 -24.79
C GLN A 163 -5.27 7.67 -23.95
N PHE A 164 -4.66 7.02 -22.96
CA PHE A 164 -3.53 7.59 -22.21
C PHE A 164 -2.33 7.85 -23.09
N LEU A 165 -1.99 6.92 -23.99
CA LEU A 165 -0.88 7.09 -24.93
C LEU A 165 -1.15 8.25 -25.89
N SER A 166 -2.37 8.37 -26.42
CA SER A 166 -2.78 9.51 -27.24
C SER A 166 -2.69 10.84 -26.47
N ILE A 167 -3.16 10.89 -25.22
CA ILE A 167 -3.04 12.07 -24.36
C ILE A 167 -1.57 12.43 -24.14
N LEU A 168 -0.72 11.45 -23.83
CA LEU A 168 0.71 11.65 -23.59
C LEU A 168 1.40 12.23 -24.83
N VAL A 169 1.13 11.68 -26.01
CA VAL A 169 1.66 12.17 -27.29
C VAL A 169 1.25 13.62 -27.52
N VAL A 170 -0.02 13.97 -27.29
CA VAL A 170 -0.53 15.34 -27.45
C VAL A 170 0.12 16.32 -26.46
N ILE A 171 0.36 15.89 -25.22
CA ILE A 171 1.04 16.73 -24.23
C ILE A 171 2.50 16.95 -24.63
N LEU A 172 3.20 15.87 -25.01
CA LEU A 172 4.60 15.92 -25.42
C LEU A 172 4.80 16.75 -26.70
N SER A 173 3.91 16.62 -27.69
CA SER A 173 3.98 17.42 -28.91
C SER A 173 3.87 18.91 -28.60
N LYS A 174 2.91 19.30 -27.76
CA LYS A 174 2.72 20.68 -27.31
C LYS A 174 3.94 21.22 -26.54
N ILE A 175 4.56 20.41 -25.69
CA ILE A 175 5.78 20.81 -24.95
C ILE A 175 6.95 21.03 -25.91
N MET A 176 7.07 20.16 -26.92
CA MET A 176 8.13 20.24 -27.93
C MET A 176 7.87 21.27 -29.04
N GLY A 177 6.70 21.93 -29.04
CA GLY A 177 6.35 22.95 -30.03
C GLY A 177 5.86 22.41 -31.37
N TYR A 178 5.44 21.14 -31.42
CA TYR A 178 4.79 20.51 -32.57
C TYR A 178 3.25 20.57 -32.48
#